data_AF-A0A2D4SSK6-F1
#
_entry.id   AF-A0A2D4SSK6-F1
#
_cell.length_a   1.000
_cell.length_b   1.000
_cell.length_c   1.000
_cell.angle_alpha   90.00
_cell.angle_beta   90.00
_cell.angle_gamma   90.00
#
_symmetry.space_group_name_H-M   'P 1'
#
loop_
_entity.id
_entity.type
_entity.pdbx_description
1 polymer ?
#
loop_
_entity_poly.entity_id
_entity_poly.type
_entity_poly.pdbx_seq_one_letter_code
_entity_poly.pdbx_strand_id
1 'polypeptide(L)'
;MKIELRLGKYTRCDIVAYKAINLAGKRTTLRVFPTGSIQGKLFTEDLKSMIIRAPYGIRVILCTSNQDDWEEHPYRCITMEKGVVIPPTEPGSLPGVRIPDLDFLSTPSTKRESESLQRTYPIIENFADGEGWSFGTIGSPKLKSNIQMIIFERVEVGEAPPLTEAENMARVLLSLSKDAHNFQALRSKALETLKQKREKASLEKWIQNNIKN
;
A
#
# COMPACT_ATOMS: atom_id res chain seq x y z
N MET A 1 19.17 0.60 -12.24
CA MET A 1 19.38 1.39 -11.01
C MET A 1 18.52 0.84 -9.89
N LYS A 2 19.04 0.79 -8.65
CA LYS A 2 18.26 0.38 -7.47
C LYS A 2 17.40 1.56 -7.01
N ILE A 3 16.14 1.29 -6.69
CA ILE A 3 15.20 2.33 -6.24
C ILE A 3 15.40 2.57 -4.73
N GLU A 4 15.46 3.85 -4.35
CA GLU A 4 15.45 4.30 -2.96
C GLU A 4 14.04 4.23 -2.37
N LEU A 5 13.94 3.84 -1.10
CA LEU A 5 12.66 3.69 -0.41
C LEU A 5 12.67 4.58 0.84
N ARG A 6 11.74 5.53 0.91
CA ARG A 6 11.50 6.33 2.12
C ARG A 6 10.20 5.83 2.76
N LEU A 7 10.32 5.24 3.95
CA LEU A 7 9.21 4.55 4.62
C LEU A 7 8.64 5.39 5.76
N GLY A 8 7.34 5.72 5.68
CA GLY A 8 6.57 6.25 6.79
C GLY A 8 6.36 5.22 7.91
N LYS A 9 6.08 5.72 9.12
CA LYS A 9 5.91 4.87 10.31
C LYS A 9 4.74 3.89 10.15
N TYR A 10 4.96 2.63 10.54
CA TYR A 10 3.94 1.57 10.55
C TYR A 10 3.30 1.27 9.20
N THR A 11 4.04 1.49 8.11
CA THR A 11 3.55 1.24 6.75
C THR A 11 3.60 -0.26 6.44
N ARG A 12 2.46 -0.83 6.02
CA ARG A 12 2.39 -2.13 5.34
C ARG A 12 2.11 -1.87 3.87
N CYS A 13 2.99 -2.29 2.97
CA CYS A 13 2.76 -2.18 1.54
C CYS A 13 3.51 -3.27 0.78
N ASP A 14 2.91 -3.80 -0.27
CA ASP A 14 3.58 -4.64 -1.24
C ASP A 14 3.58 -3.94 -2.60
N ILE A 15 4.75 -3.80 -3.21
CA ILE A 15 4.89 -3.38 -4.61
C ILE A 15 5.05 -4.64 -5.46
N VAL A 16 4.19 -4.79 -6.45
CA VAL A 16 4.30 -5.84 -7.47
C VAL A 16 4.64 -5.18 -8.80
N ALA A 17 5.85 -5.41 -9.28
CA ALA A 17 6.37 -4.83 -10.50
C ALA A 17 6.54 -5.89 -11.60
N TYR A 18 6.43 -5.44 -12.84
CA TYR A 18 6.45 -6.29 -14.02
C TYR A 18 7.36 -5.70 -15.09
N LYS A 19 8.24 -6.55 -15.64
CA LYS A 19 9.18 -6.18 -16.72
C LYS A 19 8.50 -5.89 -18.07
N ALA A 20 7.20 -6.15 -18.22
CA ALA A 20 6.42 -5.77 -19.39
C ALA A 20 5.21 -4.91 -19.01
N ILE A 21 4.53 -4.37 -20.02
CA ILE A 21 3.26 -3.64 -19.86
C ILE A 21 2.13 -4.61 -19.51
N ASN A 22 1.00 -4.07 -19.08
CA ASN A 22 -0.24 -4.76 -18.75
C ASN A 22 -0.05 -5.90 -17.75
N LEU A 23 0.79 -5.68 -16.73
CA LEU A 23 1.10 -6.64 -15.67
C LEU A 23 1.64 -7.99 -16.21
N ALA A 24 2.36 -7.95 -17.33
CA ALA A 24 2.88 -9.14 -17.98
C ALA A 24 4.39 -9.36 -17.74
N GLY A 25 4.87 -10.54 -18.09
CA GLY A 25 6.30 -10.88 -18.03
C GLY A 25 6.80 -11.17 -16.61
N LYS A 26 8.10 -10.98 -16.39
CA LYS A 26 8.75 -11.32 -15.11
C LYS A 26 8.18 -10.45 -13.99
N ARG A 27 7.61 -11.09 -12.97
CA ARG A 27 7.08 -10.49 -11.76
C ARG A 27 8.17 -10.35 -10.69
N THR A 28 8.34 -9.15 -10.17
CA THR A 28 9.17 -8.84 -9.01
C THR A 28 8.28 -8.31 -7.90
N THR A 29 8.52 -8.72 -6.65
CA THR A 29 7.72 -8.27 -5.51
C THR A 29 8.64 -7.72 -4.42
N LEU A 30 8.33 -6.51 -3.98
CA LEU A 30 8.92 -5.87 -2.83
C LEU A 30 7.86 -5.78 -1.73
N ARG A 31 8.14 -6.30 -0.54
CA ARG A 31 7.22 -6.28 0.59
C ARG A 31 7.80 -5.41 1.70
N VAL A 32 7.01 -4.46 2.17
CA VAL A 32 7.31 -3.59 3.31
C VAL A 32 6.43 -4.04 4.47
N PHE A 33 7.03 -4.35 5.62
CA PHE A 33 6.31 -4.75 6.82
C PHE A 33 6.15 -3.57 7.79
N PRO A 34 5.14 -3.60 8.69
CA PRO A 34 4.90 -2.52 9.65
C PRO A 34 6.10 -2.20 10.57
N THR A 35 7.00 -3.18 10.73
CA THR A 35 8.24 -3.05 11.51
C THR A 35 9.31 -2.22 10.80
N GLY A 36 9.09 -1.84 9.53
CA GLY A 36 10.08 -1.19 8.67
C GLY A 36 10.99 -2.18 7.94
N SER A 37 10.85 -3.50 8.16
CA SER A 37 11.62 -4.48 7.39
C SER A 37 11.14 -4.56 5.95
N ILE A 38 12.10 -4.79 5.04
CA ILE A 38 11.86 -4.89 3.60
C ILE A 38 12.29 -6.28 3.14
N GLN A 39 11.45 -6.94 2.34
CA GLN A 39 11.76 -8.18 1.66
C GLN A 39 11.66 -7.99 0.15
N GLY A 40 12.70 -8.42 -0.57
CA GLY A 40 12.79 -8.26 -2.01
C GLY A 40 13.65 -7.06 -2.42
N LYS A 41 13.81 -6.88 -3.72
CA LYS A 41 14.54 -5.76 -4.33
C LYS A 41 13.74 -5.29 -5.54
N LEU A 42 13.80 -4.00 -5.80
CA LEU A 42 13.13 -3.38 -6.93
C LEU A 42 14.14 -2.51 -7.68
N PHE A 43 14.19 -2.69 -9.00
CA PHE A 43 15.03 -1.91 -9.88
C PHE A 43 14.16 -1.11 -10.84
N THR A 44 14.65 0.05 -11.28
CA THR A 44 13.93 0.93 -12.19
C THR A 44 13.56 0.23 -13.52
N GLU A 45 14.38 -0.72 -13.98
CA GLU A 45 14.11 -1.54 -15.17
C GLU A 45 12.92 -2.49 -15.03
N ASP A 46 12.56 -2.84 -13.79
CA ASP A 46 11.42 -3.74 -13.48
C ASP A 46 10.07 -3.00 -13.51
N LEU A 47 10.06 -1.67 -13.64
CA LEU A 47 8.85 -0.84 -13.55
C LEU A 47 8.28 -0.48 -14.92
N LYS A 48 7.92 -1.50 -15.71
CA LYS A 48 7.17 -1.29 -16.97
C LYS A 48 5.65 -1.31 -16.77
N SER A 49 5.16 -1.99 -15.75
CA SER A 49 3.83 -1.84 -15.15
C SER A 49 3.91 -2.27 -13.68
N MET A 50 3.01 -1.78 -12.83
CA MET A 50 3.05 -2.11 -11.40
C MET A 50 1.67 -2.07 -10.74
N ILE A 51 1.58 -2.79 -9.62
CA ILE A 51 0.48 -2.73 -8.66
C ILE A 51 1.05 -2.33 -7.31
N ILE A 52 0.42 -1.36 -6.66
CA ILE A 52 0.65 -1.03 -5.26
C ILE A 52 -0.43 -1.74 -4.46
N ARG A 53 -0.05 -2.53 -3.45
CA ARG A 53 -0.99 -3.16 -2.52
C ARG A 53 -0.75 -2.67 -1.11
N ALA A 54 -1.70 -1.97 -0.51
CA ALA A 54 -1.57 -1.41 0.81
C ALA A 54 -2.94 -1.24 1.48
N PRO A 55 -3.01 -1.13 2.81
CA PRO A 55 -4.23 -0.71 3.50
C PRO A 55 -4.68 0.68 3.01
N TYR A 56 -5.96 0.98 3.23
CA TYR A 56 -6.48 2.33 3.00
C TYR A 56 -5.79 3.36 3.90
N GLY A 57 -5.68 4.59 3.41
CA GLY A 57 -4.96 5.65 4.12
C GLY A 57 -3.43 5.56 3.98
N ILE A 58 -2.93 4.75 3.05
CA ILE A 58 -1.54 4.82 2.60
C ILE A 58 -1.47 5.63 1.31
N ARG A 59 -0.54 6.57 1.28
CA ARG A 59 -0.15 7.35 0.11
C ARG A 59 1.21 6.89 -0.35
N VAL A 60 1.36 6.72 -1.66
CA VAL A 60 2.61 6.33 -2.30
C VAL A 60 3.00 7.38 -3.32
N ILE A 61 4.22 7.86 -3.23
CA ILE A 61 4.75 8.91 -4.11
C ILE A 61 5.89 8.32 -4.93
N LEU A 62 5.72 8.30 -6.25
CA LEU A 62 6.70 7.84 -7.22
C LEU A 62 7.49 9.05 -7.72
N CYS A 63 8.79 9.09 -7.43
CA CYS A 63 9.63 10.26 -7.70
C CYS A 63 10.70 9.93 -8.75
N THR A 64 10.92 10.86 -9.68
CA THR A 64 11.99 10.77 -10.69
C THR A 64 13.33 11.34 -10.23
N SER A 65 13.38 11.93 -9.03
CA SER A 65 14.59 12.32 -8.30
C SER A 65 14.59 11.64 -6.92
N ASN A 66 15.76 11.45 -6.34
CA ASN A 66 15.95 10.98 -4.97
C ASN A 66 16.56 12.06 -4.04
N GLN A 67 16.68 13.29 -4.55
CA GLN A 67 17.10 14.46 -3.78
C GLN A 67 15.94 14.98 -2.91
N ASP A 68 16.23 15.90 -1.99
CA ASP A 68 15.23 16.40 -1.04
C ASP A 68 14.24 17.39 -1.68
N ASP A 69 14.62 18.02 -2.79
CA ASP A 69 13.83 18.87 -3.69
C ASP A 69 13.07 18.04 -4.75
N TRP A 70 12.75 16.77 -4.47
CA TRP A 70 12.08 15.88 -5.43
C TRP A 70 10.75 16.42 -5.97
N GLU A 71 10.09 17.34 -5.24
CA GLU A 71 8.84 18.00 -5.65
C GLU A 71 9.03 18.92 -6.88
N GLU A 72 10.25 19.43 -7.10
CA GLU A 72 10.61 20.21 -8.29
C GLU A 72 10.78 19.33 -9.55
N HIS A 73 10.82 18.01 -9.34
CA HIS A 73 10.94 17.02 -10.40
C HIS A 73 9.60 16.31 -10.66
N PRO A 74 9.43 15.65 -11.82
CA PRO A 74 8.25 14.86 -12.10
C PRO A 74 7.97 13.80 -11.02
N TYR A 75 6.75 13.82 -10.48
CA TYR A 75 6.29 12.85 -9.49
C TYR A 75 4.84 12.43 -9.73
N ARG A 76 4.48 11.26 -9.22
CA ARG A 76 3.09 10.81 -9.16
C ARG A 76 2.74 10.36 -7.76
N CYS A 77 1.68 10.92 -7.21
CA CYS A 77 1.11 10.53 -5.94
C CYS A 77 -0.10 9.61 -6.17
N ILE A 78 -0.18 8.51 -5.43
CA ILE A 78 -1.29 7.57 -5.44
C ILE A 78 -1.74 7.34 -4.00
N THR A 79 -3.00 7.62 -3.70
CA THR A 79 -3.62 7.38 -2.40
C THR A 79 -4.51 6.15 -2.47
N MET A 80 -4.36 5.25 -1.49
CA MET A 80 -5.21 4.06 -1.36
C MET A 80 -6.56 4.46 -0.76
N GLU A 81 -7.57 4.60 -1.63
CA GLU A 81 -8.93 5.01 -1.27
C GLU A 81 -9.97 3.94 -1.60
N LYS A 82 -11.08 3.93 -0.83
CA LYS A 82 -12.19 2.99 -1.06
C LYS A 82 -12.87 3.29 -2.39
N GLY A 83 -13.18 2.24 -3.16
CA GLY A 83 -13.90 2.35 -4.43
C GLY A 83 -13.03 2.51 -5.67
N VAL A 84 -11.72 2.72 -5.51
CA VAL A 84 -10.77 2.85 -6.63
C VAL A 84 -9.76 1.69 -6.69
N VAL A 85 -9.70 0.89 -5.63
CA VAL A 85 -8.80 -0.26 -5.53
C VAL A 85 -9.42 -1.53 -6.11
N ILE A 86 -8.57 -2.34 -6.75
CA ILE A 86 -8.81 -3.73 -7.07
C ILE A 86 -8.89 -4.52 -5.75
N PRO A 87 -9.99 -5.24 -5.50
CA PRO A 87 -10.13 -6.02 -4.28
C PRO A 87 -9.08 -7.13 -4.21
N PRO A 88 -8.68 -7.54 -3.00
CA PRO A 88 -7.77 -8.66 -2.83
C PRO A 88 -8.36 -9.95 -3.40
N THR A 89 -7.53 -10.75 -4.07
CA THR A 89 -7.93 -12.05 -4.64
C THR A 89 -8.10 -13.14 -3.58
N GLU A 90 -7.48 -12.98 -2.41
CA GLU A 90 -7.51 -13.93 -1.30
C GLU A 90 -7.91 -13.24 0.00
N PRO A 91 -8.68 -13.90 0.90
CA PRO A 91 -8.98 -13.38 2.22
C PRO A 91 -7.71 -13.03 3.00
N GLY A 92 -7.62 -11.80 3.51
CA GLY A 92 -6.45 -11.31 4.26
C GLY A 92 -5.32 -10.72 3.39
N SER A 93 -5.46 -10.72 2.06
CA SER A 93 -4.58 -9.95 1.18
C SER A 93 -4.95 -8.47 1.16
N LEU A 94 -3.98 -7.62 0.83
CA LEU A 94 -4.16 -6.18 0.71
C LEU A 94 -4.86 -5.81 -0.60
N PRO A 95 -5.75 -4.80 -0.60
CA PRO A 95 -6.30 -4.25 -1.83
C PRO A 95 -5.19 -3.62 -2.67
N GLY A 96 -5.37 -3.55 -3.98
CA GLY A 96 -4.35 -3.08 -4.91
C GLY A 96 -4.82 -2.01 -5.87
N VAL A 97 -3.94 -1.11 -6.29
CA VAL A 97 -4.22 -0.16 -7.38
C VAL A 97 -3.18 -0.34 -8.47
N ARG A 98 -3.63 -0.38 -9.72
CA ARG A 98 -2.75 -0.36 -10.89
C ARG A 98 -2.24 1.06 -11.07
N ILE A 99 -0.97 1.21 -11.46
CA ILE A 99 -0.41 2.54 -11.73
C ILE A 99 -0.49 2.86 -13.21
N PRO A 100 -1.45 3.70 -13.60
CA PRO A 100 -1.83 3.96 -14.98
C PRO A 100 -0.79 4.77 -15.74
N ASP A 101 0.00 5.61 -15.06
CA ASP A 101 1.11 6.35 -15.69
C ASP A 101 2.26 5.42 -16.15
N LEU A 102 2.35 4.23 -15.55
CA LEU A 102 3.34 3.23 -15.93
C LEU A 102 2.79 2.25 -16.93
N ASP A 103 1.47 2.00 -16.90
CA ASP A 103 0.84 1.04 -17.79
C ASP A 103 0.33 1.70 -19.07
N PHE A 104 0.65 1.12 -20.23
CA PHE A 104 0.03 1.61 -21.47
C PHE A 104 -1.40 1.05 -21.50
N LEU A 105 -2.35 1.80 -20.94
CA LEU A 105 -3.77 1.41 -20.93
C LEU A 105 -4.40 1.31 -22.34
N SER A 106 -3.65 1.65 -23.39
CA SER A 106 -4.07 1.57 -24.78
C SER A 106 -3.50 0.31 -25.47
N THR A 107 -4.10 -0.86 -25.23
CA THR A 107 -4.03 -1.96 -26.21
C THR A 107 -5.44 -2.26 -26.73
N PRO A 108 -5.66 -2.31 -28.07
CA PRO A 108 -6.98 -2.57 -28.66
C PRO A 108 -7.64 -3.89 -28.25
N SER A 109 -6.85 -4.84 -27.72
CA SER A 109 -7.29 -6.17 -27.29
C SER A 109 -7.80 -6.23 -25.85
N THR A 110 -7.67 -5.16 -25.06
CA THR A 110 -8.12 -5.15 -23.66
C THR A 110 -9.65 -4.97 -23.66
N LYS A 111 -10.38 -6.06 -23.41
CA LYS A 111 -11.86 -6.05 -23.35
C LYS A 111 -12.33 -4.94 -22.40
N ARG A 112 -12.94 -3.89 -22.96
CA ARG A 112 -13.74 -2.82 -22.31
C ARG A 112 -13.51 -2.71 -20.79
N GLU A 113 -12.46 -2.01 -20.38
CA GLU A 113 -12.34 -1.53 -19.00
C GLU A 113 -13.02 -0.15 -18.87
N SER A 114 -13.63 0.10 -17.72
CA SER A 114 -14.58 1.20 -17.45
C SER A 114 -14.03 2.59 -17.76
N GLU A 115 -14.90 3.47 -18.24
CA GLU A 115 -14.66 4.90 -18.56
C GLU A 115 -13.98 5.68 -17.41
N SER A 116 -14.10 5.19 -16.17
CA SER A 116 -13.40 5.71 -14.99
C SER A 116 -11.87 5.56 -15.01
N LEU A 117 -11.33 4.56 -15.71
CA LEU A 117 -9.88 4.30 -15.83
C LEU A 117 -9.21 5.14 -16.95
N GLN A 118 -10.03 5.79 -17.79
CA GLN A 118 -9.59 6.69 -18.87
C GLN A 118 -9.51 8.15 -18.42
N ARG A 119 -9.92 8.46 -17.18
CA ARG A 119 -9.80 9.82 -16.63
C ARG A 119 -8.32 10.14 -16.42
N THR A 120 -7.80 11.06 -17.23
CA THR A 120 -6.50 11.72 -17.04
C THR A 120 -6.38 12.22 -15.60
N TYR A 121 -5.33 11.79 -14.91
CA TYR A 121 -5.07 12.14 -13.51
C TYR A 121 -4.84 13.65 -13.37
N PRO A 122 -5.39 14.30 -12.34
CA PRO A 122 -5.12 15.70 -12.02
C PRO A 122 -3.61 16.00 -12.06
N ILE A 123 -3.26 16.99 -12.87
CA ILE A 123 -1.93 17.60 -12.86
C ILE A 123 -2.02 18.80 -11.92
N ILE A 124 -1.10 18.86 -10.96
CA ILE A 124 -1.04 19.92 -9.96
C ILE A 124 0.36 20.54 -10.00
N GLU A 125 0.45 21.82 -9.63
CA GLU A 125 1.74 22.53 -9.54
C GLU A 125 2.41 22.23 -8.19
N ASN A 126 1.66 22.32 -7.08
CA ASN A 126 2.18 22.06 -5.74
C ASN A 126 1.60 20.76 -5.17
N PHE A 127 2.41 20.00 -4.44
CA PHE A 127 1.98 18.75 -3.81
C PHE A 127 0.80 18.95 -2.84
N ALA A 128 0.76 20.09 -2.15
CA ALA A 128 -0.29 20.45 -1.20
C ALA A 128 -1.69 20.60 -1.82
N ASP A 129 -1.76 20.90 -3.13
CA ASP A 129 -3.01 21.08 -3.86
C ASP A 129 -3.59 19.74 -4.36
N GLY A 130 -2.92 18.63 -4.05
CA GLY A 130 -3.27 17.30 -4.53
C GLY A 130 -4.50 16.72 -3.86
N GLU A 131 -5.60 16.65 -4.62
CA GLU A 131 -6.85 16.02 -4.20
C GLU A 131 -7.15 14.70 -4.93
N GLY A 132 -7.82 13.79 -4.23
CA GLY A 132 -8.27 12.50 -4.75
C GLY A 132 -7.21 11.38 -4.73
N TRP A 133 -7.54 10.28 -5.39
CA TRP A 133 -6.77 9.03 -5.31
C TRP A 133 -5.48 9.02 -6.14
N SER A 134 -5.31 9.90 -7.13
CA SER A 134 -4.09 9.98 -7.94
C SER A 134 -3.92 11.38 -8.53
N PHE A 135 -2.76 11.99 -8.32
CA PHE A 135 -2.44 13.36 -8.76
C PHE A 135 -0.92 13.57 -8.88
N GLY A 136 -0.46 14.65 -9.50
CA GLY A 136 0.97 15.01 -9.54
C GLY A 136 1.45 15.56 -10.87
N THR A 137 2.74 15.88 -10.93
CA THR A 137 3.36 16.55 -12.08
C THR A 137 3.76 15.55 -13.17
N ILE A 138 3.17 15.70 -14.35
CA ILE A 138 3.63 14.96 -15.53
C ILE A 138 4.82 15.70 -16.12
N GLY A 139 6.02 15.23 -15.83
CA GLY A 139 7.14 15.45 -16.75
C GLY A 139 7.01 14.48 -17.92
N SER A 140 6.93 15.00 -19.15
CA SER A 140 7.04 14.30 -20.44
C SER A 140 7.48 12.83 -20.34
N PRO A 141 6.74 11.82 -20.88
CA PRO A 141 6.75 10.36 -20.66
C PRO A 141 7.69 9.65 -19.65
N LYS A 142 8.26 10.33 -18.66
CA LYS A 142 9.50 9.93 -17.98
C LYS A 142 9.27 9.19 -16.68
N LEU A 143 8.08 9.20 -16.06
CA LEU A 143 7.87 8.37 -14.86
C LEU A 143 8.16 6.89 -15.16
N LYS A 144 7.77 6.43 -16.35
CA LYS A 144 8.12 5.09 -16.81
C LYS A 144 9.63 4.92 -16.98
N SER A 145 10.19 3.99 -16.21
CA SER A 145 11.62 3.68 -16.23
C SER A 145 12.57 4.79 -15.75
N ASN A 146 12.06 5.87 -15.12
CA ASN A 146 12.94 6.83 -14.43
C ASN A 146 12.56 7.05 -12.95
N ILE A 147 11.70 6.20 -12.36
CA ILE A 147 11.49 6.20 -10.91
C ILE A 147 12.80 5.84 -10.20
N GLN A 148 13.26 6.75 -9.36
CA GLN A 148 14.48 6.62 -8.58
C GLN A 148 14.18 6.42 -7.09
N MET A 149 13.08 7.01 -6.62
CA MET A 149 12.65 6.95 -5.23
C MET A 149 11.15 6.67 -5.13
N ILE A 150 10.77 5.90 -4.11
CA ILE A 150 9.38 5.69 -3.74
C ILE A 150 9.22 6.05 -2.25
N ILE A 151 8.30 6.98 -1.99
CA ILE A 151 7.95 7.42 -0.64
C ILE A 151 6.63 6.76 -0.24
N PHE A 152 6.57 6.25 0.97
CA PHE A 152 5.34 5.74 1.58
C PHE A 152 4.95 6.59 2.77
N GLU A 153 3.72 7.06 2.77
CA GLU A 153 3.20 7.90 3.84
C GLU A 153 1.85 7.37 4.31
N ARG A 154 1.56 7.61 5.59
CA ARG A 154 0.23 7.38 6.12
C ARG A 154 -0.50 8.71 6.13
N VAL A 155 -1.64 8.75 5.48
CA VAL A 155 -2.50 9.92 5.37
C VAL A 155 -3.82 9.63 6.09
N GLU A 156 -4.31 10.65 6.80
CA GLU A 156 -5.65 10.63 7.38
C GLU A 156 -6.67 10.85 6.26
N VAL A 157 -6.91 9.80 5.47
CA VAL A 157 -8.01 9.79 4.51
C VAL A 157 -9.28 9.52 5.31
N GLY A 158 -10.33 10.33 5.10
CA GLY A 158 -11.60 10.25 5.81
C GLY A 158 -12.08 8.81 6.03
N GLU A 159 -12.55 8.53 7.25
CA GLU A 159 -12.89 7.20 7.77
C GLU A 159 -12.01 6.08 7.21
N ALA A 160 -10.69 6.19 7.40
CA ALA A 160 -9.80 5.06 7.24
C ALA A 160 -10.43 3.88 8.01
N PRO A 161 -10.77 2.76 7.34
CA PRO A 161 -11.40 1.64 8.02
C PRO A 161 -10.51 1.21 9.18
N PRO A 162 -11.12 0.82 10.31
CA PRO A 162 -10.38 0.47 11.50
C PRO A 162 -9.32 -0.55 11.11
N LEU A 163 -8.07 -0.26 11.53
CA LEU A 163 -6.94 -1.18 11.37
C LEU A 163 -7.41 -2.60 11.71
N THR A 164 -7.00 -3.56 10.89
CA THR A 164 -7.27 -4.96 11.21
C THR A 164 -6.69 -5.27 12.60
N GLU A 165 -7.27 -6.25 13.30
CA GLU A 165 -6.82 -6.62 14.64
C GLU A 165 -5.31 -6.93 14.67
N ALA A 166 -4.78 -7.51 13.59
CA ALA A 166 -3.35 -7.76 13.40
C ALA A 166 -2.52 -6.48 13.28
N GLU A 167 -2.99 -5.46 12.56
CA GLU A 167 -2.29 -4.18 12.40
C GLU A 167 -2.34 -3.35 13.68
N ASN A 168 -3.48 -3.36 14.38
CA ASN A 168 -3.60 -2.75 15.70
C ASN A 168 -2.64 -3.40 16.70
N MET A 169 -2.55 -4.73 16.68
CA MET A 169 -1.65 -5.48 17.55
C MET A 169 -0.17 -5.23 17.21
N ALA A 170 0.17 -5.16 15.91
CA ALA A 170 1.52 -4.78 15.48
C ALA A 170 1.88 -3.36 15.94
N ARG A 171 0.94 -2.41 15.86
CA ARG A 171 1.12 -1.03 16.36
C ARG A 171 1.37 -1.01 17.87
N VAL A 172 0.57 -1.76 18.63
CA VAL A 172 0.73 -1.90 20.09
C VAL A 172 2.10 -2.52 20.41
N LEU A 173 2.44 -3.67 19.81
CA LEU A 173 3.71 -4.35 20.07
C LEU A 173 4.94 -3.49 19.73
N LEU A 174 4.89 -2.71 18.65
CA LEU A 174 5.97 -1.79 18.27
C LEU A 174 6.02 -0.53 19.14
N SER A 175 4.89 -0.05 19.66
CA SER A 175 4.89 1.03 20.66
C SER A 175 5.52 0.57 21.97
N LEU A 176 5.31 -0.71 22.33
CA LEU A 176 5.86 -1.33 23.52
C LEU A 176 7.32 -1.78 23.37
N SER A 177 7.82 -1.98 22.14
CA SER A 177 9.22 -2.38 21.90
C SER A 177 10.22 -1.24 22.07
N LYS A 178 9.75 0.01 22.25
CA LYS A 178 10.61 1.14 22.63
C LYS A 178 11.06 1.06 24.10
N ASP A 179 10.33 0.32 24.93
CA ASP A 179 10.68 0.02 26.32
C ASP A 179 11.21 -1.42 26.42
N ALA A 180 12.47 -1.61 26.03
CA ALA A 180 13.12 -2.91 25.85
C ALA A 180 13.06 -3.84 27.09
N HIS A 181 12.83 -3.30 28.29
CA HIS A 181 12.85 -4.08 29.53
C HIS A 181 11.56 -4.88 29.82
N ASN A 182 10.43 -4.59 29.17
CA ASN A 182 9.14 -5.26 29.48
C ASN A 182 8.53 -6.06 28.33
N PHE A 183 9.23 -6.18 27.19
CA PHE A 183 8.67 -6.75 25.96
C PHE A 183 8.21 -8.21 26.11
N GLN A 184 8.96 -9.06 26.83
CA GLN A 184 8.58 -10.47 27.05
C GLN A 184 7.34 -10.62 27.93
N ALA A 185 7.27 -9.88 29.04
CA ALA A 185 6.12 -9.92 29.95
C ALA A 185 4.84 -9.39 29.28
N LEU A 186 4.96 -8.30 28.51
CA LEU A 186 3.85 -7.70 27.78
C LEU A 186 3.39 -8.58 26.60
N ARG A 187 4.31 -9.23 25.89
CA ARG A 187 3.98 -10.20 24.83
C ARG A 187 3.18 -11.38 25.38
N SER A 188 3.60 -11.93 26.53
CA SER A 188 2.86 -13.01 27.19
C SER A 188 1.45 -12.57 27.58
N LYS A 189 1.31 -11.37 28.16
CA LYS A 189 0.01 -10.81 28.55
C LYS A 189 -0.91 -10.55 27.35
N ALA A 190 -0.37 -10.08 26.23
CA ALA A 190 -1.13 -9.86 25.00
C ALA A 190 -1.63 -11.18 24.39
N LEU A 191 -0.79 -12.22 24.38
CA LEU A 191 -1.16 -13.57 23.91
C LEU A 191 -2.25 -14.20 24.78
N GLU A 192 -2.16 -14.01 26.10
CA GLU A 192 -3.15 -14.53 27.06
C GLU A 192 -4.51 -13.83 26.88
N THR A 193 -4.50 -12.51 26.66
CA THR A 193 -5.72 -11.73 26.37
C THR A 193 -6.39 -12.20 25.07
N LEU A 194 -5.60 -12.53 24.05
CA LEU A 194 -6.12 -13.08 22.78
C LEU A 194 -6.75 -14.46 22.95
N LYS A 195 -6.14 -15.31 23.77
CA LYS A 195 -6.68 -16.63 24.08
C LYS A 195 -8.04 -16.52 24.77
N GLN A 196 -8.13 -15.67 25.79
CA GLN A 196 -9.39 -15.43 26.52
C GLN A 196 -10.50 -14.86 25.61
N LYS A 197 -10.17 -13.92 24.72
CA LYS A 197 -11.15 -13.37 23.76
C LYS A 197 -11.61 -14.40 22.74
N ARG A 198 -10.72 -15.26 22.24
CA ARG A 198 -11.08 -16.37 21.35
C ARG A 198 -11.99 -17.37 22.03
N GLU A 199 -11.69 -17.73 23.27
CA GLU A 199 -12.53 -18.62 24.08
C GLU A 199 -13.91 -18.00 24.31
N LYS A 200 -13.97 -16.70 24.66
CA LYS A 200 -15.23 -15.98 24.83
C LYS A 200 -16.07 -15.93 23.55
N ALA A 201 -15.46 -15.59 22.41
CA ALA A 201 -16.16 -15.57 21.12
C ALA A 201 -16.64 -16.96 20.70
N SER A 202 -15.87 -18.01 21.01
CA SER A 202 -16.28 -19.40 20.77
C SER A 202 -17.44 -19.81 21.68
N LEU A 203 -17.45 -19.34 22.93
CA LEU A 203 -18.54 -19.57 23.90
C LEU A 203 -19.82 -18.84 23.47
N GLU A 204 -19.73 -17.58 23.05
CA GLU A 204 -20.86 -16.79 22.55
C GLU A 204 -21.49 -17.44 21.30
N LYS A 205 -20.66 -17.98 20.40
CA LYS A 205 -21.10 -18.71 19.21
C LYS A 205 -21.78 -20.04 19.57
N TRP A 206 -21.29 -20.74 20.59
CA TRP A 206 -21.93 -21.96 21.12
C TRP A 206 -23.28 -21.64 21.78
N ILE A 207 -23.36 -20.57 22.57
CA ILE A 207 -24.59 -20.10 23.22
C ILE A 207 -25.64 -19.74 22.16
N GLN A 208 -25.28 -18.98 21.12
CA GLN A 208 -26.20 -18.61 20.05
C GLN A 208 -26.76 -19.81 19.27
N ASN A 209 -25.97 -20.88 19.13
CA ASN A 209 -26.39 -22.10 18.42
C ASN A 209 -27.29 -23.01 19.26
N ASN A 210 -27.21 -22.95 20.60
CA ASN A 210 -27.97 -23.84 21.49
C ASN A 210 -29.19 -23.17 22.14
N ILE A 211 -29.31 -21.84 22.09
CA ILE A 211 -30.49 -21.10 22.59
C ILE A 211 -31.55 -20.88 21.48
N LYS A 212 -31.22 -21.17 20.22
CA LYS A 212 -32.15 -21.04 19.07
C LYS A 212 -32.85 -22.36 18.66
N ASN A 213 -32.69 -23.44 19.43
CA ASN A 213 -33.46 -24.69 19.32
C ASN A 213 -34.28 -24.89 20.59
#